data_AF-D3NW13-F1
#
_entry.id   AF-D3NW13-F1
#
_cell.length_a   1.000
_cell.length_b   1.000
_cell.length_c   1.000
_cell.angle_alpha   90.00
_cell.angle_beta   90.00
_cell.angle_gamma   90.00
#
_symmetry.space_group_name_H-M   'P 1'
#
loop_
_entity.id
_entity.type
_entity.pdbx_description
1 polymer ?
#
loop_
_entity_poly.entity_id
_entity_poly.type
_entity_poly.pdbx_seq_one_letter_code
_entity_poly.pdbx_strand_id
1 'polypeptide(L)' 'MAERLRELGIPFVFATGYDESAAMPERFADVPVLRKPYGSDQVARVLASVMG' A
#
# COMPACT_ATOMS: atom_id res chain seq x y z
N MET A 1 -6.51 10.47 -2.72
CA MET A 1 -6.02 9.58 -3.79
C MET A 1 -6.32 8.10 -3.49
N ALA A 2 -5.84 7.54 -2.38
CA ALA A 2 -6.14 6.15 -1.98
C ALA A 2 -7.64 5.82 -1.90
N GLU A 3 -8.47 6.74 -1.41
CA GLU A 3 -9.93 6.55 -1.34
C GLU A 3 -10.54 6.31 -2.72
N ARG A 4 -10.10 7.09 -3.71
CA ARG A 4 -10.61 6.99 -5.06
C ARG A 4 -10.18 5.69 -5.75
N LEU A 5 -8.97 5.20 -5.47
CA LEU A 5 -8.51 3.89 -5.97
C LEU A 5 -9.37 2.76 -5.38
N ARG A 6 -9.69 2.84 -4.09
CA ARG A 6 -10.59 1.88 -3.42
C ARG A 6 -12.00 1.92 -4.00
N GLU A 7 -12.57 3.10 -4.23
CA GLU A 7 -13.88 3.25 -4.88
C GLU A 7 -13.92 2.68 -6.30
N LEU A 8 -12.81 2.76 -7.03
CA LEU A 8 -12.67 2.23 -8.38
C LEU A 8 -12.30 0.73 -8.41
N GLY A 9 -12.14 0.09 -7.25
CA GLY A 9 -11.72 -1.32 -7.15
C GLY A 9 -10.30 -1.55 -7.68
N ILE A 10 -9.45 -0.52 -7.73
CA ILE A 10 -8.08 -0.63 -8.20
C ILE A 10 -7.20 -1.09 -7.03
N PRO A 11 -6.49 -2.23 -7.15
CA PRO A 11 -5.55 -2.67 -6.12
C PRO A 11 -4.40 -1.67 -5.95
N PHE A 12 -4.07 -1.34 -4.71
CA PHE A 12 -2.96 -0.45 -4.40
C PHE A 12 -2.30 -0.84 -3.08
N VAL A 13 -1.08 -0.36 -2.88
CA VAL A 13 -0.26 -0.65 -1.71
C VAL A 13 0.41 0.64 -1.28
N PHE A 14 0.57 0.86 0.03
CA PHE A 14 1.27 2.03 0.53
C PHE A 14 2.76 1.76 0.58
N ALA A 15 3.57 2.81 0.46
CA ALA A 15 5.01 2.69 0.56
C ALA A 15 5.56 3.76 1.52
N THR A 16 6.13 3.36 2.66
CA THR A 16 6.62 4.29 3.69
C THR A 16 8.07 4.65 3.44
N GLY A 17 8.34 5.94 3.28
CA GLY A 17 9.70 6.42 3.05
C GLY A 17 9.93 7.90 3.30
N TYR A 18 9.03 8.62 3.99
CA TYR A 18 9.32 10.02 4.32
C TYR A 18 8.78 10.49 5.67
N ASP A 19 7.68 9.94 6.19
CA ASP A 19 7.25 10.23 7.55
C ASP A 19 6.64 8.97 8.15
N GLU A 20 7.37 8.36 9.07
CA GLU A 20 6.90 7.22 9.88
C GLU A 20 5.69 7.60 10.76
N SER A 21 5.40 8.90 10.87
CA SER A 21 4.35 9.52 11.68
C SER A 21 3.05 9.83 10.93
N ALA A 22 2.94 9.52 9.63
CA ALA A 22 1.64 9.62 8.96
C ALA A 22 0.73 8.49 9.46
N ALA A 23 -0.08 8.79 10.49
CA ALA A 23 -1.06 7.86 11.03
C ALA A 23 -1.94 7.32 9.88
N MET A 24 -1.80 6.03 9.58
CA MET A 24 -2.64 5.39 8.57
C MET A 24 -4.08 5.44 9.05
N PRO A 25 -5.02 6.02 8.28
CA PRO A 25 -6.42 5.99 8.66
C PRO A 25 -6.92 4.55 8.82
N GLU A 26 -7.72 4.26 9.84
CA GLU A 26 -8.21 2.90 10.13
C GLU A 26 -8.90 2.23 8.93
N ARG A 27 -9.53 3.03 8.05
CA ARG A 27 -10.17 2.57 6.81
C ARG A 27 -9.21 1.97 5.76
N PHE A 28 -7.90 2.02 6.01
CA PHE A 28 -6.84 1.45 5.18
C PHE A 28 -5.96 0.48 5.97
N ALA A 29 -6.39 0.03 7.15
CA ALA A 29 -5.63 -0.91 7.98
C ALA A 29 -5.44 -2.29 7.29
N ASP A 30 -6.30 -2.63 6.34
CA ASP A 30 -6.27 -3.83 5.50
C ASP A 30 -5.33 -3.71 4.29
N VAL A 31 -4.82 -2.52 3.97
CA VAL A 31 -3.96 -2.29 2.80
C VAL A 31 -2.49 -2.56 3.18
N PRO A 32 -1.75 -3.38 2.40
CA PRO A 32 -0.35 -3.66 2.69
C PRO A 32 0.51 -2.40 2.60
N VAL A 33 1.48 -2.31 3.50
CA VAL A 33 2.44 -1.21 3.58
C VAL A 33 3.86 -1.72 3.35
N LEU A 34 4.49 -1.28 2.27
CA LEU A 34 5.88 -1.54 1.92
C LEU A 34 6.80 -0.54 2.62
N ARG A 35 7.67 -1.04 3.51
CA ARG A 35 8.66 -0.21 4.20
C ARG A 35 9.95 -0.11 3.40
N LYS A 36 10.44 1.11 3.15
CA LYS A 36 11.76 1.29 2.56
C LYS A 36 12.86 0.79 3.50
N PRO A 37 14.01 0.35 2.96
CA PRO A 37 14.24 0.10 1.52
C PRO A 37 13.53 -1.18 1.07
N TYR A 38 12.80 -1.10 -0.04
CA TYR A 38 12.19 -2.26 -0.69
C TYR A 38 12.77 -2.47 -2.09
N GLY A 39 13.00 -3.72 -2.46
CA GLY A 39 13.42 -4.13 -3.80
C GLY A 39 12.25 -4.39 -4.74
N SER A 40 12.53 -4.45 -6.05
CA SER A 40 11.56 -4.74 -7.11
C SER A 40 10.74 -6.01 -6.84
N ASP A 41 11.39 -7.06 -6.34
CA ASP A 41 10.76 -8.34 -5.99
C ASP A 41 9.74 -8.21 -4.85
N GLN A 42 10.03 -7.37 -3.86
CA GLN A 42 9.11 -7.13 -2.74
C GLN A 42 7.88 -6.36 -3.21
N VAL A 43 8.04 -5.40 -4.11
CA VAL A 43 6.94 -4.68 -4.75
C VAL A 43 6.06 -5.64 -5.54
N ALA A 44 6.66 -6.46 -6.40
CA ALA A 44 5.93 -7.43 -7.23
C ALA A 44 5.14 -8.43 -6.37
N ARG A 45 5.75 -8.96 -5.30
CA ARG A 45 5.08 -9.92 -4.40
C ARG A 45 3.90 -9.31 -3.66
N VAL A 46 4.06 -8.08 -3.15
CA VAL A 46 2.98 -7.39 -2.43
C VAL A 46 1.85 -7.01 -3.37
N LEU A 47 2.14 -6.55 -4.59
CA LEU A 47 1.10 -6.31 -5.60
C LEU A 47 0.36 -7.59 -5.97
N ALA A 48 1.07 -8.71 -6.16
CA ALA A 48 0.44 -10.00 -6.42
C ALA A 48 -0.52 -10.44 -5.30
N SER A 49 -0.23 -10.09 -4.03
CA SER A 49 -1.10 -10.42 -2.90
C SER A 49 -2.43 -9.65 -2.85
N VAL A 50 -2.53 -8.51 -3.55
CA VAL A 50 -3.73 -7.65 -3.57
C VAL A 50 -4.52 -7.71 -4.88
N MET A 51 -4.01 -8.42 -5.89
CA MET A 51 -4.66 -8.59 -7.20
C MET A 51 -5.49 -9.89 -7.32
N GLY A 52 -5.85 -10.51 -6.19
CA GLY A 52 -6.62 -11.76 -6.13
C GLY A 52 -8.04 -11.64 -6.67
#